data_AF-A0A9E7D0K1-F1
#
_entry.id   AF-A0A9E7D0K1-F1
#
_cell.length_a   1.000
_cell.length_b   1.000
_cell.length_c   1.000
_cell.angle_alpha   90.00
_cell.angle_beta   90.00
_cell.angle_gamma   90.00
#
_symmetry.space_group_name_H-M   'P 1'
#
loop_
_entity.id
_entity.type
_entity.pdbx_description
1 polymer ?
#
loop_
_entity_poly.entity_id
_entity_poly.type
_entity_poly.pdbx_seq_one_letter_code
_entity_poly.pdbx_strand_id
1 'polypeptide(L)'
;MGAGSRSALENILAYATGETRPEDFEFYLTQNPEFWEQQVSFLGNGHCVPLVQAACGAPVTMLWRKGPWVRANPAIPRGTAIATFTPAGRYANLDTGNHAAVYLGETSEGLMVVDQWQTRTPARPGRRLLTFRGGDGSPSNDGDAFFVILTPRRITSEELRQAWLSLLS
;
A
#
# COMPACT_ATOMS: atom_id res chain seq x y z
N MET A 1 -19.70 14.45 -13.62
CA MET A 1 -19.03 14.61 -14.93
C MET A 1 -18.05 13.46 -15.04
N GLY A 2 -18.33 12.47 -15.88
CA GLY A 2 -17.55 11.24 -15.93
C GLY A 2 -16.19 11.49 -16.57
N ALA A 3 -15.11 11.03 -15.92
CA ALA A 3 -13.80 10.94 -16.56
C ALA A 3 -13.92 9.93 -17.71
N GLY A 4 -13.86 10.41 -18.96
CA GLY A 4 -13.85 9.54 -20.13
C GLY A 4 -12.62 8.63 -20.07
N SER A 5 -12.81 7.33 -20.27
CA SER A 5 -11.71 6.37 -20.33
C SER A 5 -10.80 6.70 -21.51
N ARG A 6 -9.50 6.87 -21.24
CA ARG A 6 -8.48 7.11 -22.26
C ARG A 6 -8.29 5.93 -23.19
N SER A 7 -7.93 6.23 -24.42
CA SER A 7 -7.43 5.23 -25.36
C SER A 7 -6.06 4.70 -24.91
N ALA A 8 -5.68 3.51 -25.38
CA ALA A 8 -4.40 2.89 -25.05
C ALA A 8 -3.19 3.76 -25.48
N LEU A 9 -3.35 4.61 -26.51
CA LEU A 9 -2.32 5.52 -26.99
C LEU A 9 -2.08 6.73 -26.09
N GLU A 10 -3.14 7.30 -25.53
CA GLU A 10 -3.02 8.40 -24.58
C GLU A 10 -2.29 7.96 -23.30
N ASN A 11 -2.43 6.69 -22.91
CA ASN A 11 -1.69 6.12 -21.78
C ASN A 11 -0.20 5.93 -22.09
N ILE A 12 0.15 5.44 -23.29
CA ILE A 12 1.55 5.29 -23.70
C ILE A 12 2.24 6.65 -23.82
N LEU A 13 1.57 7.66 -24.39
CA LEU A 13 2.11 9.01 -24.49
C LEU A 13 2.29 9.65 -23.11
N ALA A 14 1.34 9.51 -22.19
CA ALA A 14 1.49 10.00 -20.81
C ALA A 14 2.68 9.36 -20.07
N TYR A 15 2.88 8.05 -20.26
CA TYR A 15 4.06 7.34 -19.74
C TYR A 15 5.37 7.90 -20.32
N ALA A 16 5.41 8.18 -21.62
CA ALA A 16 6.60 8.73 -22.29
C ALA A 16 6.90 10.19 -21.92
N THR A 17 5.89 10.99 -21.56
CA THR A 17 6.04 12.41 -21.18
C THR A 17 6.26 12.62 -19.68
N GLY A 18 6.12 11.58 -18.86
CA GLY A 18 6.28 11.68 -17.40
C GLY A 18 5.12 12.36 -16.67
N GLU A 19 3.96 12.49 -17.31
CA GLU A 19 2.72 12.90 -16.63
C GLU A 19 2.25 11.75 -15.73
N THR A 20 2.27 11.94 -14.41
CA THR A 20 1.75 10.93 -13.48
C THR A 20 0.31 11.23 -13.10
N ARG A 21 -0.60 10.28 -13.35
CA ARG A 21 -2.03 10.36 -13.00
C ARG A 21 -2.42 9.23 -12.05
N PRO A 22 -3.53 9.37 -11.30
CA PRO A 22 -3.98 8.33 -10.37
C PRO A 22 -4.17 6.95 -11.03
N GLU A 23 -4.61 6.90 -12.29
CA GLU A 23 -4.78 5.67 -13.08
C GLU A 23 -3.48 4.95 -13.46
N ASP A 24 -2.33 5.63 -13.33
CA ASP A 24 -1.00 5.06 -13.53
C ASP A 24 -0.49 4.32 -12.29
N PHE A 25 -1.32 4.21 -11.25
CA PHE A 25 -0.97 3.52 -10.02
C PHE A 25 -1.98 2.43 -9.65
N GLU A 26 -1.45 1.36 -9.08
CA GLU A 26 -2.22 0.29 -8.45
C GLU A 26 -2.10 0.41 -6.93
N PHE A 27 -3.16 0.03 -6.22
CA PHE A 27 -3.15 -0.16 -4.76
C PHE A 27 -3.50 -1.61 -4.45
N TYR A 28 -3.11 -2.05 -3.25
CA TYR A 28 -3.18 -3.46 -2.86
C TYR A 28 -4.13 -3.63 -1.70
N LEU A 29 -4.96 -4.68 -1.75
CA LEU A 29 -5.83 -5.04 -0.64
C LEU A 29 -6.03 -6.55 -0.55
N THR A 30 -6.31 -7.02 0.65
CA THR A 30 -6.77 -8.38 0.90
C THR A 30 -8.27 -8.37 1.14
N GLN A 31 -9.01 -9.34 0.60
CA GLN A 31 -10.46 -9.44 0.80
C GLN A 31 -10.82 -10.03 2.18
N ASN A 32 -9.88 -10.68 2.84
CA ASN A 32 -10.09 -11.34 4.12
C ASN A 32 -8.96 -11.01 5.11
N PRO A 33 -8.90 -9.76 5.63
CA PRO A 33 -7.84 -9.36 6.53
C PRO A 33 -7.88 -10.11 7.88
N GLU A 34 -9.05 -10.61 8.29
CA GLU A 34 -9.25 -11.39 9.52
C GLU A 34 -8.55 -12.76 9.46
N PHE A 35 -8.40 -13.35 8.28
CA PHE A 35 -7.61 -14.56 8.11
C PHE A 35 -6.14 -14.36 8.52
N TRP A 36 -5.60 -13.15 8.29
CA TRP A 36 -4.19 -12.86 8.53
C TRP A 36 -3.87 -12.64 10.00
N GLU A 37 -4.81 -12.15 10.83
CA GLU A 37 -4.61 -12.04 12.28
C GLU A 37 -4.71 -13.39 13.02
N GLN A 38 -5.21 -14.43 12.35
CA GLN A 38 -5.38 -15.77 12.93
C GLN A 38 -4.20 -16.72 12.65
N GLN A 39 -3.18 -16.25 11.93
CA GLN A 39 -2.00 -17.06 11.63
C GLN A 39 -1.33 -17.52 12.92
N VAL A 40 -0.82 -18.75 12.94
CA VAL A 40 -0.23 -19.36 14.14
C VAL A 40 1.25 -19.05 14.32
N SER A 41 1.90 -18.51 13.30
CA SER A 41 3.30 -18.08 13.29
C SER A 41 3.48 -16.84 12.42
N PHE A 42 4.63 -16.19 12.54
CA PHE A 42 5.04 -15.15 11.60
C PHE A 42 5.09 -15.62 10.15
N LEU A 43 4.86 -14.67 9.24
CA LEU A 43 5.09 -14.84 7.81
C LEU A 43 6.53 -14.44 7.47
N GLY A 44 7.18 -15.20 6.58
CA GLY A 44 8.54 -14.93 6.14
C GLY A 44 9.52 -14.83 7.31
N ASN A 45 10.28 -13.73 7.37
CA ASN A 45 11.30 -13.48 8.39
C ASN A 45 10.79 -12.73 9.64
N GLY A 46 9.47 -12.63 9.83
CA GLY A 46 8.87 -11.97 10.99
C GLY A 46 8.80 -10.45 10.92
N HIS A 47 9.33 -9.82 9.86
CA HIS A 47 9.13 -8.39 9.64
C HIS A 47 7.75 -8.06 9.06
N CYS A 48 7.38 -6.79 9.09
CA CYS A 48 6.07 -6.31 8.65
C CYS A 48 5.82 -6.46 7.14
N VAL A 49 6.85 -6.30 6.31
CA VAL A 49 6.75 -6.36 4.84
C VAL A 49 6.28 -7.73 4.33
N PRO A 50 6.86 -8.88 4.74
CA PRO A 50 6.37 -10.19 4.31
C PRO A 50 4.87 -10.43 4.52
N LEU A 51 4.31 -9.94 5.63
CA LEU A 51 2.87 -10.05 5.87
C LEU A 51 2.07 -9.29 4.82
N VAL A 52 2.42 -8.03 4.52
CA VAL A 52 1.71 -7.22 3.52
C VAL A 52 1.84 -7.81 2.11
N GLN A 53 3.02 -8.32 1.77
CA GLN A 53 3.25 -8.99 0.49
C GLN A 53 2.42 -10.26 0.35
N ALA A 54 2.36 -11.08 1.40
CA ALA A 54 1.55 -12.30 1.41
C ALA A 54 0.04 -11.99 1.42
N ALA A 55 -0.38 -11.00 2.21
CA ALA A 55 -1.78 -10.67 2.41
C ALA A 55 -2.44 -10.00 1.21
N CYS A 56 -1.78 -8.98 0.68
CA CYS A 56 -2.35 -8.07 -0.31
C CYS A 56 -1.77 -8.29 -1.71
N GLY A 57 -0.78 -9.18 -1.88
CA GLY A 57 -0.07 -9.35 -3.15
C GLY A 57 0.80 -8.15 -3.53
N ALA A 58 1.16 -7.30 -2.58
CA ALA A 58 2.01 -6.13 -2.83
C ALA A 58 3.39 -6.57 -3.35
N PRO A 59 3.99 -5.86 -4.33
CA PRO A 59 5.27 -6.25 -4.91
C PRO A 59 6.43 -5.86 -3.97
N VAL A 60 7.66 -5.95 -4.47
CA VAL A 60 8.87 -5.53 -3.72
C VAL A 60 8.80 -4.05 -3.32
N THR A 61 9.32 -3.73 -2.13
CA THR A 61 9.23 -2.39 -1.51
C THR A 61 9.87 -1.27 -2.32
N MET A 62 10.82 -1.60 -3.20
CA MET A 62 11.44 -0.64 -4.14
C MET A 62 10.42 0.03 -5.07
N LEU A 63 9.34 -0.68 -5.41
CA LEU A 63 8.27 -0.18 -6.26
C LEU A 63 7.25 0.66 -5.49
N TRP A 64 7.22 0.56 -4.16
CA TRP A 64 6.22 1.25 -3.35
C TRP A 64 6.41 2.76 -3.44
N ARG A 65 5.28 3.45 -3.56
CA ARG A 65 5.14 4.90 -3.60
C ARG A 65 4.10 5.30 -2.57
N LYS A 66 4.35 6.46 -1.97
CA LYS A 66 3.44 7.09 -1.02
C LYS A 66 2.15 7.48 -1.72
N GLY A 67 1.04 6.85 -1.32
CA GLY A 67 -0.29 7.16 -1.80
C GLY A 67 -1.04 8.18 -0.92
N PRO A 68 -2.38 8.19 -1.01
CA PRO A 68 -3.23 8.98 -0.13
C PRO A 68 -2.94 8.73 1.34
N TRP A 69 -3.10 9.78 2.14
CA TRP A 69 -3.03 9.70 3.59
C TRP A 69 -4.19 8.86 4.12
N VAL A 70 -3.91 8.03 5.14
CA VAL A 70 -4.91 7.10 5.67
C VAL A 70 -5.86 7.80 6.64
N ARG A 71 -5.34 8.68 7.50
CA ARG A 71 -6.14 9.38 8.49
C ARG A 71 -7.21 10.25 7.83
N ALA A 72 -8.42 10.21 8.39
CA ALA A 72 -9.61 10.93 7.95
C ALA A 72 -9.99 10.63 6.49
N ASN A 73 -9.65 9.44 5.97
CA ASN A 73 -9.93 9.05 4.60
C ASN A 73 -10.93 7.87 4.52
N PRO A 74 -12.24 8.15 4.48
CA PRO A 74 -13.27 7.12 4.46
C PRO A 74 -13.33 6.32 3.16
N ALA A 75 -12.62 6.76 2.11
CA ALA A 75 -12.59 6.06 0.83
C ALA A 75 -11.67 4.83 0.82
N ILE A 76 -10.84 4.65 1.86
CA ILE A 76 -9.89 3.53 1.94
C ILE A 76 -10.63 2.26 2.38
N PRO A 77 -10.67 1.22 1.53
CA PRO A 77 -11.31 -0.03 1.89
C PRO A 77 -10.60 -0.75 3.04
N ARG A 78 -11.38 -1.47 3.85
CA ARG A 78 -10.83 -2.48 4.77
C ARG A 78 -10.01 -3.49 3.97
N GLY A 79 -8.84 -3.87 4.50
CA GLY A 79 -7.90 -4.79 3.87
C GLY A 79 -6.79 -4.12 3.05
N THR A 80 -6.82 -2.79 2.89
CA THR A 80 -5.81 -2.05 2.12
C THR A 80 -4.41 -2.13 2.76
N ALA A 81 -3.39 -2.32 1.91
CA ALA A 81 -1.99 -2.26 2.28
C ALA A 81 -1.57 -0.80 2.55
N ILE A 82 -1.04 -0.55 3.74
CA ILE A 82 -0.57 0.78 4.17
C ILE A 82 0.85 0.69 4.70
N ALA A 83 1.60 1.79 4.60
CA ALA A 83 2.96 1.88 5.13
C ALA A 83 3.34 3.31 5.50
N THR A 84 4.40 3.43 6.28
CA THR A 84 5.14 4.67 6.48
C THR A 84 6.04 4.95 5.28
N PHE A 85 6.21 6.21 4.92
CA PHE A 85 7.09 6.63 3.83
C PHE A 85 8.01 7.77 4.26
N THR A 86 9.18 7.86 3.63
CA THR A 86 10.08 9.01 3.76
C THR A 86 9.44 10.27 3.18
N PRO A 87 9.99 11.48 3.47
CA PRO A 87 9.55 12.72 2.83
C PRO A 87 9.59 12.66 1.29
N ALA A 88 10.51 11.88 0.71
CA ALA A 88 10.61 11.63 -0.72
C ALA A 88 9.58 10.62 -1.27
N GLY A 89 8.64 10.15 -0.44
CA GLY A 89 7.56 9.26 -0.85
C GLY A 89 8.00 7.82 -1.13
N ARG A 90 9.10 7.37 -0.52
CA ARG A 90 9.64 6.00 -0.67
C ARG A 90 9.60 5.24 0.64
N TYR A 91 9.47 3.92 0.57
CA TYR A 91 9.60 3.08 1.75
C TYR A 91 11.07 3.09 2.21
N ALA A 92 11.31 3.38 3.49
CA ALA A 92 12.66 3.66 3.98
C ALA A 92 13.55 2.41 4.07
N ASN A 93 12.95 1.23 4.29
CA ASN A 93 13.65 -0.05 4.45
C ASN A 93 14.80 -0.01 5.47
N LEU A 94 14.60 0.70 6.58
CA LEU A 94 15.51 0.78 7.71
C LEU A 94 15.22 -0.36 8.69
N ASP A 95 16.18 -0.63 9.57
CA ASP A 95 16.04 -1.63 10.64
C ASP A 95 14.95 -1.26 11.64
N THR A 96 14.69 0.05 11.83
CA THR A 96 13.68 0.57 12.75
C THR A 96 13.00 1.83 12.17
N GLY A 97 11.84 2.20 12.72
CA GLY A 97 11.16 3.45 12.37
C GLY A 97 10.16 3.36 11.22
N ASN A 98 10.38 2.51 10.21
CA ASN A 98 9.38 2.22 9.18
C ASN A 98 8.50 1.02 9.52
N HIS A 99 7.28 1.01 8.96
CA HIS A 99 6.35 -0.09 9.12
C HIS A 99 5.39 -0.22 7.95
N ALA A 100 4.83 -1.42 7.81
CA ALA A 100 3.79 -1.74 6.84
C ALA A 100 2.73 -2.61 7.53
N ALA A 101 1.47 -2.44 7.14
CA ALA A 101 0.36 -3.14 7.77
C ALA A 101 -0.83 -3.31 6.82
N VAL A 102 -1.77 -4.18 7.21
CA VAL A 102 -3.07 -4.32 6.56
C VAL A 102 -4.09 -3.49 7.35
N TYR A 103 -4.67 -2.49 6.71
CA TYR A 103 -5.66 -1.60 7.31
C TYR A 103 -6.96 -2.33 7.62
N LEU A 104 -7.51 -2.15 8.82
CA LEU A 104 -8.80 -2.69 9.23
C LEU A 104 -9.88 -1.60 9.30
N GLY A 105 -9.52 -0.39 9.70
CA GLY A 105 -10.47 0.70 9.91
C GLY A 105 -9.84 1.81 10.75
N GLU A 106 -10.43 3.00 10.67
CA GLU A 106 -10.07 4.14 11.51
C GLU A 106 -11.04 4.23 12.69
N THR A 107 -10.51 4.57 13.85
CA THR A 107 -11.26 4.96 15.04
C THR A 107 -10.94 6.41 15.39
N SER A 108 -11.65 6.99 16.35
CA SER A 108 -11.30 8.32 16.88
C SER A 108 -9.89 8.39 17.47
N GLU A 109 -9.30 7.25 17.87
CA GLU A 109 -8.00 7.19 18.54
C GLU A 109 -6.85 6.85 17.59
N GLY A 110 -7.12 6.20 16.46
CA GLY A 110 -6.06 5.69 15.60
C GLY A 110 -6.52 4.77 14.48
N LEU A 111 -5.55 4.07 13.89
CA LEU A 111 -5.78 3.09 12.85
C LEU A 111 -5.75 1.68 13.43
N MET A 112 -6.83 0.93 13.26
CA MET A 112 -6.82 -0.49 13.53
C MET A 112 -6.17 -1.22 12.36
N VAL A 113 -5.21 -2.10 12.65
CA VAL A 113 -4.43 -2.81 11.62
C VAL A 113 -4.18 -4.27 12.00
N VAL A 114 -3.86 -5.09 11.01
CA VAL A 114 -3.14 -6.35 11.19
C VAL A 114 -1.69 -6.14 10.79
N ASP A 115 -0.77 -6.45 11.70
CA ASP A 115 0.65 -6.35 11.44
C ASP A 115 1.47 -7.40 12.19
N GLN A 116 2.77 -7.47 11.89
CA GLN A 116 3.74 -8.28 12.61
C GLN A 116 5.09 -7.56 12.68
N TRP A 117 5.89 -7.90 13.68
CA TRP A 117 7.30 -7.52 13.79
C TRP A 117 8.01 -8.57 14.66
N GLN A 118 9.34 -8.70 14.52
CA GLN A 118 10.10 -9.84 15.07
C GLN A 118 9.95 -10.04 16.58
N THR A 119 9.85 -8.96 17.35
CA THR A 119 9.71 -9.01 18.82
C THR A 119 8.26 -9.00 19.30
N ARG A 120 7.28 -9.12 18.39
CA ARG A 120 5.87 -9.21 18.76
C ARG A 120 5.62 -10.48 19.56
N THR A 121 4.85 -10.35 20.64
CA THR A 121 4.36 -11.48 21.45
C THR A 121 2.83 -11.49 21.45
N PRO A 122 2.16 -12.61 21.14
CA PRO A 122 2.74 -13.87 20.63
C PRO A 122 3.41 -13.70 19.25
N ALA A 123 4.31 -14.63 18.90
CA ALA A 123 5.15 -14.60 17.69
C ALA A 123 4.36 -14.93 16.40
N ARG A 124 3.35 -14.11 16.11
CA ARG A 124 2.42 -14.22 14.97
C ARG A 124 1.88 -12.83 14.61
N PRO A 125 1.33 -12.63 13.40
CA PRO A 125 0.52 -11.45 13.11
C PRO A 125 -0.59 -11.27 14.13
N GLY A 126 -1.05 -10.04 14.26
CA GLY A 126 -2.24 -9.79 15.04
C GLY A 126 -2.74 -8.38 14.89
N ARG A 127 -3.92 -8.17 15.46
CA ARG A 127 -4.55 -6.86 15.50
C ARG A 127 -3.77 -5.90 16.40
N ARG A 128 -3.64 -4.64 15.99
CA ARG A 128 -3.02 -3.56 16.77
C ARG A 128 -3.70 -2.24 16.47
N LEU A 129 -3.87 -1.40 17.50
CA LEU A 129 -4.24 0.00 17.33
C LEU A 129 -2.97 0.84 17.20
N LEU A 130 -2.82 1.53 16.08
CA LEU A 130 -1.83 2.57 15.86
C LEU A 130 -2.45 3.90 16.26
N THR A 131 -2.21 4.32 17.50
CA THR A 131 -2.72 5.61 18.02
C THR A 131 -2.23 6.78 17.17
N PHE A 132 -3.07 7.78 16.96
CA PHE A 132 -2.63 9.07 16.41
C PHE A 132 -1.76 9.78 17.43
N ARG A 133 -0.52 10.13 17.05
CA ARG A 133 0.48 10.74 17.93
C ARG A 133 1.00 12.07 17.43
N GLY A 134 0.50 12.57 16.29
CA GLY A 134 0.89 13.88 15.75
C GLY A 134 2.38 13.98 15.43
N GLY A 135 3.05 12.87 15.13
CA GLY A 135 4.49 12.82 14.89
C GLY A 135 5.34 12.48 16.12
N ASP A 136 4.74 12.27 17.30
CA ASP A 136 5.49 11.93 18.51
C ASP A 136 5.98 10.47 18.50
N GLY A 137 7.31 10.33 18.61
CA GLY A 137 7.99 9.03 18.69
C GLY A 137 8.25 8.39 17.32
N SER A 138 8.24 7.05 17.28
CA SER A 138 8.55 6.30 16.06
C SER A 138 7.36 6.30 15.09
N PRO A 139 7.55 6.63 13.79
CA PRO A 139 6.49 6.57 12.77
C PRO A 139 5.82 5.19 12.67
N SER A 140 6.56 4.11 12.96
CA SER A 140 6.03 2.73 12.99
C SER A 140 4.89 2.50 13.99
N ASN A 141 4.71 3.41 14.95
CA ASN A 141 3.73 3.35 16.02
C ASN A 141 2.75 4.54 16.01
N ASP A 142 2.85 5.40 15.00
CA ASP A 142 2.01 6.59 14.86
C ASP A 142 1.04 6.41 13.70
N GLY A 143 -0.27 6.37 14.00
CA GLY A 143 -1.32 6.27 12.99
C GLY A 143 -1.28 7.42 11.97
N ASP A 144 -0.72 8.58 12.33
CA ASP A 144 -0.57 9.73 11.44
C ASP A 144 0.45 9.51 10.33
N ALA A 145 1.36 8.55 10.50
CA ALA A 145 2.47 8.33 9.58
C ALA A 145 2.14 7.42 8.39
N PHE A 146 0.90 6.88 8.32
CA PHE A 146 0.54 5.85 7.35
C PHE A 146 -0.13 6.42 6.10
N PHE A 147 0.31 5.88 4.96
CA PHE A 147 -0.22 6.18 3.63
C PHE A 147 -0.53 4.87 2.91
N VAL A 148 -1.46 4.91 1.96
CA VAL A 148 -1.75 3.76 1.08
C VAL A 148 -0.48 3.41 0.28
N ILE A 149 -0.18 2.12 0.16
CA ILE A 149 0.87 1.64 -0.72
C ILE A 149 0.37 1.68 -2.16
N LEU A 150 1.00 2.52 -2.98
CA LEU A 150 0.83 2.52 -4.43
C LEU A 150 2.04 1.92 -5.12
N THR A 151 1.87 1.40 -6.32
CA THR A 151 2.97 1.19 -7.27
C THR A 151 2.60 1.64 -8.67
N PRO A 152 3.58 1.95 -9.54
CA PRO A 152 3.30 2.14 -10.95
C PRO A 152 2.52 0.94 -11.49
N ARG A 153 1.42 1.22 -12.20
CA ARG A 153 0.59 0.24 -12.89
C ARG A 153 1.44 -0.48 -13.92
N ARG A 154 1.30 -1.80 -14.00
CA ARG A 154 1.94 -2.56 -15.07
C ARG A 154 1.12 -2.43 -16.34
N ILE A 155 1.74 -1.93 -17.41
CA ILE A 155 1.17 -2.03 -18.75
C ILE A 155 1.44 -3.47 -19.25
N THR A 156 0.40 -4.17 -19.63
CA THR A 156 0.47 -5.54 -20.13
C THR A 156 0.87 -5.58 -21.62
N SER A 157 1.42 -6.72 -22.06
CA SER A 157 1.73 -6.93 -23.48
C SER A 157 0.50 -6.83 -24.37
N GLU A 158 -0.69 -7.17 -23.85
CA GLU A 158 -1.94 -7.05 -24.58
C GLU A 158 -2.36 -5.58 -24.73
N GLU A 159 -2.28 -4.78 -23.66
CA GLU A 159 -2.54 -3.33 -23.74
C GLU A 159 -1.58 -2.64 -24.70
N LEU A 160 -0.30 -3.02 -24.68
CA LEU A 160 0.68 -2.54 -25.66
C LEU A 160 0.28 -2.93 -27.08
N ARG A 161 -0.09 -4.21 -27.31
CA ARG A 161 -0.52 -4.69 -28.63
C ARG A 161 -1.74 -3.93 -29.15
N GLN A 162 -2.76 -3.73 -28.31
CA GLN A 162 -3.97 -2.99 -28.69
C GLN A 162 -3.66 -1.53 -29.03
N ALA A 163 -2.78 -0.89 -28.26
CA ALA A 163 -2.32 0.46 -28.57
C ALA A 163 -1.62 0.51 -29.94
N TRP A 164 -0.68 -0.40 -30.19
CA TRP A 164 0.02 -0.49 -31.47
C TRP A 164 -0.93 -0.69 -32.66
N LEU A 165 -1.94 -1.56 -32.52
CA LEU A 165 -2.93 -1.77 -33.58
C LEU A 165 -3.74 -0.51 -33.87
N SER A 166 -4.10 0.27 -32.85
CA SER A 166 -4.86 1.51 -33.03
C SER A 166 -4.09 2.65 -33.72
N LEU A 167 -2.76 2.57 -33.81
CA LEU A 167 -1.94 3.52 -34.59
C LEU A 167 -1.89 3.21 -36.09
N LEU A 168 -2.25 1.97 -36.46
CA LEU A 168 -2.17 1.48 -37.83
C LEU A 168 -3.53 1.52 -38.54
N SER A 169 -4.60 1.89 -37.83
CA SER A 169 -5.97 2.06 -38.34
C SER A 169 -6.32 3.53 -38.53
#